data_AF-A0A438HU25-F1
#
_entry.id   AF-A0A438HU25-F1
#
_cell.length_a   1.000
_cell.length_b   1.000
_cell.length_c   1.000
_cell.angle_alpha   90.00
_cell.angle_beta   90.00
_cell.angle_gamma   90.00
#
_symmetry.space_group_name_H-M   'P 1'
#
loop_
_entity.id
_entity.type
_entity.pdbx_description
1 polymer ?
#
loop_
_entity_poly.entity_id
_entity_poly.type
_entity_poly.pdbx_seq_one_letter_code
_entity_poly.pdbx_strand_id
1 'polypeptide(L)'
;MVDLNNLYEDVKERVERAEQQQMKRRKEVGGWIREVEAMEKEFHEILQRGDQEIQKSCLGCCPRNSEMLPRPPVDELPMEATVGPQLAYERAVDTENKSKIVLTTRSQDVCHQMKAQKSIEVECLESEDAWTLFRKEVGEEILNSHPAIPMLAKVVAEECKVYLSLLSLLGGPWR
;
A
#
# COMPACT_ATOMS: atom_id res chain seq x y z
N MET A 1 9.84 -14.48 0.53
CA MET A 1 8.61 -15.13 0.04
C MET A 1 8.73 -15.65 -1.40
N VAL A 2 9.66 -15.10 -2.21
CA VAL A 2 9.95 -15.58 -3.57
C VAL A 2 10.48 -17.03 -3.59
N ASP A 3 11.23 -17.44 -2.56
CA ASP A 3 11.91 -18.74 -2.54
C ASP A 3 10.97 -19.95 -2.39
N LEU A 4 9.87 -19.81 -1.63
CA LEU A 4 8.93 -20.91 -1.41
C LEU A 4 8.06 -21.18 -2.63
N ASN A 5 7.65 -20.12 -3.33
CA ASN A 5 6.88 -20.23 -4.56
C ASN A 5 7.72 -20.88 -5.67
N ASN A 6 8.99 -20.48 -5.80
CA ASN A 6 9.90 -21.09 -6.77
C ASN A 6 10.14 -22.58 -6.49
N LEU A 7 10.24 -22.97 -5.22
CA LEU A 7 10.40 -24.38 -4.84
C LEU A 7 9.12 -25.18 -5.11
N TYR A 8 7.95 -24.61 -4.83
CA TYR A 8 6.67 -25.25 -5.17
C TYR A 8 6.52 -25.44 -6.67
N GLU A 9 6.80 -24.41 -7.47
CA GLU A 9 6.75 -24.48 -8.94
C GLU A 9 7.74 -25.53 -9.49
N ASP A 10 8.98 -25.59 -9.00
CA ASP A 10 9.94 -26.64 -9.40
C ASP A 10 9.43 -28.05 -9.07
N VAL A 11 8.91 -28.25 -7.86
CA VAL A 11 8.35 -29.53 -7.43
C VAL A 11 7.14 -29.91 -8.29
N LYS A 12 6.25 -28.96 -8.57
CA LYS A 12 5.06 -29.16 -9.42
C LYS A 12 5.46 -29.55 -10.83
N GLU A 13 6.37 -28.81 -11.44
CA GLU A 13 6.84 -29.07 -12.80
C GLU A 13 7.56 -30.43 -12.92
N ARG A 14 8.31 -30.84 -11.89
CA ARG A 14 8.96 -32.17 -11.83
C ARG A 14 7.94 -33.30 -11.69
N VAL A 15 6.88 -33.10 -10.91
CA VAL A 15 5.80 -34.07 -10.76
C VAL A 15 5.03 -34.22 -12.08
N GLU A 16 4.70 -33.11 -12.74
CA GLU A 16 4.01 -33.12 -14.04
C GLU A 16 4.85 -33.80 -15.13
N ARG A 17 6.16 -33.53 -15.20
CA ARG A 17 7.09 -34.22 -16.11
C ARG A 17 7.11 -35.74 -15.89
N ALA A 18 7.12 -36.18 -14.63
CA ALA A 18 7.10 -37.61 -14.32
C ALA A 18 5.75 -38.26 -14.74
N GLU A 19 4.63 -37.56 -14.55
CA GLU A 19 3.31 -38.03 -14.98
C GLU A 19 3.18 -38.14 -16.51
N GLN A 20 3.76 -37.19 -17.25
CA GLN A 20 3.86 -37.26 -18.72
C GLN A 20 4.65 -38.49 -19.19
N GLN A 21 5.65 -38.92 -18.42
CA GLN A 21 6.41 -40.15 -18.65
C GLN A 21 5.67 -41.42 -18.18
N GLN A 22 4.35 -41.34 -17.96
CA GLN A 22 3.48 -42.42 -17.47
C GLN A 22 3.77 -42.92 -16.05
N MET A 23 4.51 -42.15 -15.25
CA MET A 23 4.69 -42.47 -13.83
C MET A 23 3.45 -42.03 -13.05
N LYS A 24 3.06 -42.80 -12.03
CA LYS A 24 1.93 -42.43 -11.16
C LYS A 24 2.43 -41.66 -9.94
N ARG A 25 1.88 -40.47 -9.72
CA ARG A 25 2.11 -39.68 -8.50
C ARG A 25 1.69 -40.47 -7.25
N ARG A 26 2.51 -40.40 -6.20
CA ARG A 26 2.20 -40.98 -4.90
C ARG A 26 1.04 -40.22 -4.24
N LYS A 27 0.21 -40.94 -3.49
CA LYS A 27 -0.93 -40.34 -2.76
C LYS A 27 -0.48 -39.23 -1.80
N GLU A 28 0.66 -39.41 -1.13
CA GLU A 28 1.24 -38.42 -0.20
C GLU A 28 1.59 -37.10 -0.93
N VAL A 29 2.32 -37.19 -2.04
CA VAL A 29 2.69 -36.01 -2.86
C VAL A 29 1.44 -35.32 -3.42
N GLY A 30 0.43 -36.10 -3.82
CA GLY A 30 -0.86 -35.54 -4.23
C GLY A 30 -1.62 -34.84 -3.09
N GLY A 31 -1.43 -35.27 -1.85
CA GLY A 31 -1.94 -34.59 -0.65
C GLY A 31 -1.25 -33.23 -0.45
N TRP A 32 0.09 -33.22 -0.42
CA TRP A 32 0.87 -32.00 -0.23
C TRP A 32 0.58 -30.92 -1.28
N ILE A 33 0.49 -31.29 -2.56
CA ILE A 33 0.17 -30.34 -3.63
C ILE A 33 -1.22 -29.73 -3.42
N ARG A 34 -2.22 -30.55 -3.06
CA ARG A 34 -3.58 -30.05 -2.81
C ARG A 34 -3.66 -29.16 -1.59
N GLU A 35 -2.90 -29.44 -0.55
CA GLU A 35 -2.84 -28.60 0.66
C GLU A 35 -2.27 -27.21 0.33
N VAL A 36 -1.20 -27.15 -0.47
CA VAL A 36 -0.64 -25.87 -0.92
C VAL A 36 -1.60 -25.13 -1.86
N GLU A 37 -2.20 -25.82 -2.83
CA GLU A 37 -3.19 -25.22 -3.74
C GLU A 37 -4.44 -24.72 -3.00
N ALA A 38 -4.88 -25.43 -1.95
CA ALA A 38 -6.00 -24.99 -1.11
C ALA A 38 -5.62 -23.73 -0.31
N MET A 39 -4.43 -23.69 0.26
CA MET A 39 -3.92 -22.52 0.98
C MET A 39 -3.79 -21.30 0.07
N GLU A 40 -3.26 -21.47 -1.14
CA GLU A 40 -3.17 -20.40 -2.14
C GLU A 40 -4.55 -19.87 -2.51
N LYS A 41 -5.52 -20.77 -2.70
CA LYS A 41 -6.91 -20.39 -2.98
C LYS A 41 -7.53 -19.61 -1.82
N GLU A 42 -7.37 -20.08 -0.59
CA GLU A 42 -7.85 -19.39 0.62
C GLU A 42 -7.24 -17.98 0.76
N PHE A 43 -5.94 -17.85 0.47
CA PHE A 43 -5.26 -16.55 0.47
C PHE A 43 -5.86 -15.58 -0.57
N HIS A 44 -6.12 -16.04 -1.79
CA HIS A 44 -6.76 -15.22 -2.83
C HIS A 44 -8.18 -14.80 -2.43
N GLU A 45 -8.95 -15.69 -1.78
CA GLU A 45 -10.27 -15.37 -1.25
C GLU A 45 -10.22 -14.31 -0.14
N ILE A 46 -9.21 -14.36 0.74
CA ILE A 46 -8.96 -13.34 1.76
C ILE A 46 -8.64 -11.99 1.11
N LEU A 47 -7.76 -11.96 0.10
CA LEU A 47 -7.43 -10.72 -0.61
C LEU A 47 -8.65 -10.11 -1.29
N GLN A 48 -9.45 -10.91 -2.00
CA GLN A 48 -10.67 -10.43 -2.64
C GLN A 48 -11.69 -9.89 -1.64
N ARG A 49 -11.83 -10.54 -0.48
CA ARG A 49 -12.68 -10.04 0.60
C ARG A 49 -12.14 -8.71 1.15
N GLY A 50 -10.84 -8.61 1.34
CA GLY A 50 -10.16 -7.37 1.74
C GLY A 50 -10.44 -6.23 0.77
N ASP A 51 -10.27 -6.46 -0.53
CA ASP A 51 -10.55 -5.46 -1.57
C ASP A 51 -12.01 -5.00 -1.57
N GLN A 52 -12.96 -5.91 -1.34
CA GLN A 52 -14.38 -5.57 -1.21
C GLN A 52 -14.65 -4.70 0.02
N GLU A 53 -14.07 -5.02 1.17
CA GLU A 53 -14.23 -4.21 2.39
C GLU A 53 -13.57 -2.83 2.26
N ILE A 54 -12.38 -2.75 1.65
CA ILE A 54 -11.71 -1.48 1.34
C ILE A 54 -12.58 -0.64 0.41
N GLN A 55 -13.16 -1.24 -0.64
CA GLN A 55 -14.06 -0.55 -1.55
C GLN A 55 -15.36 -0.08 -0.90
N LYS A 56 -15.87 -0.78 0.12
CA LYS A 56 -17.02 -0.34 0.91
C LYS A 56 -16.68 0.84 1.82
N SER A 57 -15.49 0.82 2.43
CA SER A 57 -15.03 1.85 3.37
C SER A 57 -14.54 3.13 2.68
N CYS A 58 -13.93 3.02 1.50
CA CYS A 58 -13.50 4.17 0.70
C CYS A 58 -14.70 4.85 0.03
N LEU A 59 -15.37 5.76 0.74
CA LEU A 59 -16.34 6.69 0.15
C LEU A 59 -15.60 7.73 -0.73
N GLY A 60 -15.26 7.35 -1.95
CA GLY A 60 -15.14 8.29 -3.09
C GLY A 60 -13.86 9.11 -3.27
N CYS A 61 -12.75 8.87 -2.55
CA CYS A 61 -11.55 9.72 -2.67
C CYS A 61 -10.46 9.27 -3.67
N CYS A 62 -10.60 8.14 -4.36
CA CYS A 62 -9.57 7.68 -5.31
C CYS A 62 -10.21 7.21 -6.63
N PRO A 63 -9.88 7.81 -7.79
CA PRO A 63 -10.16 7.18 -9.08
C PRO A 63 -9.34 5.89 -9.17
N ARG A 64 -10.01 4.77 -9.48
CA ARG A 64 -9.36 3.49 -9.80
C ARG A 64 -8.38 3.73 -10.95
N ASN A 65 -7.09 3.66 -10.67
CA ASN A 65 -6.08 3.70 -11.72
C ASN A 65 -5.90 2.27 -12.26
N SER A 66 -6.57 1.97 -13.37
CA SER A 66 -6.19 0.86 -14.24
C SER A 66 -5.95 1.41 -15.64
N GLU A 67 -4.78 2.01 -15.80
CA GLU A 67 -3.86 1.85 -16.94
C GLU A 67 -2.75 2.90 -16.78
N MET A 68 -1.59 2.47 -16.28
CA MET A 68 -0.38 3.28 -16.44
C MET A 68 -0.01 3.29 -17.92
N LEU A 69 -0.50 4.30 -18.65
CA LEU A 69 0.20 4.75 -19.85
C LEU A 69 1.65 5.06 -19.46
N PRO A 70 2.64 4.71 -20.30
CA PRO A 70 4.03 4.95 -19.98
C PRO A 70 4.21 6.45 -19.73
N ARG A 71 4.78 6.81 -18.57
CA ARG A 71 5.14 8.19 -18.28
C ARG A 71 6.10 8.63 -19.40
N PRO A 72 5.85 9.75 -20.09
CA PRO A 72 6.82 10.27 -21.04
C PRO A 72 8.13 10.55 -20.30
N PRO A 73 9.30 10.33 -20.94
CA PRO A 73 10.59 10.64 -20.34
C PRO A 73 10.62 12.11 -19.90
N VAL A 74 11.09 12.34 -18.67
CA VAL A 74 11.06 13.66 -18.00
C VAL A 74 12.08 14.64 -18.60
N ASP A 75 12.85 14.20 -19.60
CA ASP A 75 14.06 14.91 -20.06
C ASP A 75 13.87 15.84 -21.26
N GLU A 76 12.64 16.09 -21.75
CA GLU A 76 12.41 17.01 -22.89
C GLU A 76 11.27 18.03 -22.70
N LEU A 77 11.02 18.50 -21.48
CA LEU A 77 10.25 19.74 -21.30
C LEU A 77 11.11 20.79 -20.60
N PRO A 78 11.57 21.83 -21.32
CA PRO A 78 12.28 22.93 -20.69
C PRO A 78 11.29 23.65 -19.78
N MET A 79 11.63 23.74 -18.51
CA MET A 79 10.97 24.60 -17.53
C MET A 79 11.31 26.07 -17.82
N GLU A 80 10.89 26.55 -18.99
CA GLU A 80 11.09 27.93 -19.42
C GLU A 80 9.77 28.48 -19.96
N ALA A 81 9.29 29.51 -19.24
CA ALA A 81 8.29 30.51 -19.61
C ALA A 81 6.82 30.08 -19.78
N THR A 82 6.12 29.94 -18.65
CA THR A 82 4.80 30.59 -18.52
C THR A 82 4.98 31.91 -17.77
N VAL A 83 5.57 32.90 -18.43
CA VAL A 83 5.47 34.30 -18.00
C VAL A 83 4.45 34.99 -18.88
N GLY A 84 3.38 35.46 -18.27
CA GLY A 84 2.52 36.48 -18.85
C GLY A 84 1.50 36.98 -17.81
N PRO A 85 1.39 38.29 -17.59
CA PRO A 85 2.42 39.32 -17.46
C PRO A 85 2.70 39.66 -15.98
N GLN A 86 3.91 40.13 -15.72
CA GLN A 86 4.31 40.78 -14.47
C GLN A 86 3.35 41.93 -14.13
N LEU A 87 2.95 42.04 -12.85
CA LEU A 87 2.41 43.21 -12.10
C LEU A 87 1.17 42.98 -11.22
N ALA A 88 0.69 41.74 -11.00
CA ALA A 88 -0.44 41.51 -10.09
C ALA A 88 -0.22 40.45 -8.99
N TYR A 89 1.03 40.13 -8.64
CA TYR A 89 1.33 39.36 -7.42
C TYR A 89 2.05 40.21 -6.37
N GLU A 90 1.65 41.47 -6.26
CA GLU A 90 1.76 42.20 -5.01
C GLU A 90 0.36 42.33 -4.40
N ARG A 91 0.22 41.69 -3.23
CA ARG A 91 -0.85 41.86 -2.23
C ARG A 91 -2.26 41.38 -2.62
N ALA A 92 -2.49 40.10 -2.36
CA ALA A 92 -3.61 39.70 -1.51
C ALA A 92 -3.26 38.38 -0.82
N VAL A 93 -2.46 38.44 0.26
CA VAL A 93 -2.68 37.48 1.35
C VAL A 93 -4.02 37.89 1.91
N ASP A 94 -5.08 37.24 1.44
CA ASP A 94 -6.38 37.35 2.06
C ASP A 94 -6.27 36.70 3.45
N THR A 95 -5.98 37.52 4.46
CA THR A 95 -5.95 37.12 5.87
C THR A 95 -7.35 36.79 6.41
N GLU A 96 -8.40 36.87 5.59
CA GLU A 96 -9.78 36.61 5.98
C GLU A 96 -10.14 35.11 5.91
N ASN A 97 -9.42 34.33 5.09
CA ASN A 97 -9.59 32.88 5.03
C ASN A 97 -8.69 32.15 6.04
N LYS A 98 -9.29 31.69 7.15
CA LYS A 98 -8.64 30.89 8.21
C LYS A 98 -8.24 29.46 7.77
N SER A 99 -8.17 29.21 6.47
CA SER A 99 -7.89 27.90 5.89
C SER A 99 -6.41 27.54 6.01
N LYS A 100 -6.12 26.28 6.31
CA LYS A 100 -4.76 25.74 6.40
C LYS A 100 -4.57 24.71 5.29
N ILE A 101 -3.42 24.76 4.61
CA ILE A 101 -3.02 23.77 3.60
C ILE A 101 -1.96 22.88 4.23
N VAL A 102 -2.15 21.55 4.15
CA VAL A 102 -1.17 20.55 4.58
C VAL A 102 -0.64 19.84 3.34
N LEU A 103 0.68 19.79 3.21
CA LEU A 103 1.39 19.14 2.11
C LEU A 103 2.28 18.05 2.71
N THR A 104 2.28 16.88 2.10
CA THR A 104 3.16 15.77 2.49
C THR A 104 4.15 15.52 1.37
N THR A 105 5.45 15.46 1.71
CA THR A 105 6.53 15.23 0.75
C THR A 105 7.66 14.46 1.41
N ARG A 106 8.41 13.70 0.61
CA ARG A 106 9.65 13.02 1.05
C ARG A 106 10.89 13.90 0.90
N SER A 107 10.76 15.10 0.31
CA SER A 107 11.87 16.02 0.04
C SER A 107 11.68 17.32 0.82
N GLN A 108 12.66 17.63 1.67
CA GLN A 108 12.69 18.87 2.44
C GLN A 108 12.84 20.09 1.52
N ASP A 109 13.55 19.96 0.40
CA ASP A 109 13.73 21.04 -0.58
C ASP A 109 12.41 21.49 -1.20
N VAL A 110 11.48 20.55 -1.41
CA VAL A 110 10.12 20.88 -1.86
C VAL A 110 9.39 21.73 -0.81
N CYS A 111 9.52 21.43 0.49
CA CYS A 111 8.94 22.28 1.56
C CYS A 111 9.51 23.70 1.53
N HIS A 112 10.81 23.85 1.29
CA HIS A 112 11.47 25.15 1.18
C HIS A 112 11.00 25.93 -0.06
N GLN A 113 10.95 25.29 -1.23
CA GLN A 113 10.50 25.90 -2.48
C GLN A 113 9.04 26.36 -2.39
N MET A 114 8.19 25.57 -1.73
CA MET A 114 6.78 25.91 -1.50
C MET A 114 6.57 26.95 -0.38
N LYS A 115 7.65 27.45 0.24
CA LYS A 115 7.62 28.43 1.34
C LYS A 115 6.69 28.00 2.47
N ALA A 116 6.73 26.71 2.84
CA ALA A 116 5.92 26.17 3.91
C ALA A 116 6.19 26.93 5.22
N GLN A 117 5.12 27.39 5.89
CA GLN A 117 5.23 28.18 7.12
C GLN A 117 5.72 27.33 8.31
N LYS A 118 5.40 26.04 8.30
CA LYS A 118 5.84 25.06 9.31
C LYS A 118 6.10 23.74 8.61
N SER A 119 7.29 23.19 8.81
CA SER A 119 7.64 21.82 8.46
C SER A 119 7.56 20.95 9.72
N ILE A 120 6.98 19.76 9.57
CA ILE A 120 6.98 18.74 10.60
C ILE A 120 7.64 17.51 9.98
N GLU A 121 8.71 17.05 10.60
CA GLU A 121 9.34 15.79 10.23
C GLU A 121 8.52 14.64 10.82
N VAL A 122 8.24 13.64 10.00
CA VAL A 122 7.45 12.47 10.41
C VAL A 122 8.40 11.31 10.62
N GLU A 123 8.69 11.02 11.89
CA GLU A 123 9.47 9.85 12.28
C GLU A 123 8.64 8.57 12.19
N CYS A 124 9.29 7.42 12.05
CA CYS A 124 8.63 6.12 12.09
C CYS A 124 8.14 5.81 13.51
N LEU A 125 6.91 5.30 13.64
CA LEU A 125 6.45 4.66 14.87
C LEU A 125 7.30 3.45 15.24
N GLU A 126 7.44 3.22 16.54
CA GLU A 126 7.90 1.96 17.10
C GLU A 126 6.96 0.81 16.70
N SER A 127 7.50 -0.40 16.57
CA SER A 127 6.75 -1.57 16.09
C SER A 127 5.45 -1.81 16.88
N GLU A 128 5.52 -1.70 18.21
CA GLU A 128 4.37 -1.94 19.09
C GLU A 128 3.29 -0.85 18.97
N ASP A 129 3.70 0.40 18.76
CA ASP A 129 2.78 1.52 18.57
C ASP A 129 2.13 1.45 17.18
N ALA A 130 2.91 1.11 16.15
CA ALA A 130 2.41 0.87 14.80
C ALA A 130 1.38 -0.26 14.80
N TRP A 131 1.68 -1.38 15.46
CA TRP A 131 0.74 -2.49 15.59
C TRP A 131 -0.53 -2.10 16.36
N THR A 132 -0.39 -1.35 17.45
CA THR A 132 -1.53 -0.89 18.26
C THR A 132 -2.43 0.05 17.47
N LEU A 133 -1.84 1.00 16.73
CA LEU A 133 -2.60 1.90 15.86
C LEU A 133 -3.26 1.13 14.71
N PHE A 134 -2.54 0.21 14.06
CA PHE A 134 -3.09 -0.62 12.99
C PHE A 134 -4.30 -1.43 13.45
N ARG A 135 -4.23 -2.07 14.63
CA ARG A 135 -5.37 -2.80 15.20
C ARG A 135 -6.57 -1.91 15.49
N LYS A 136 -6.32 -0.69 15.97
CA LYS A 136 -7.36 0.29 16.24
C LYS A 136 -8.07 0.72 14.95
N GLU A 137 -7.33 0.91 13.87
CA GLU A 137 -7.89 1.35 12.57
C GLU A 137 -8.57 0.20 11.80
N VAL A 138 -7.97 -0.99 11.76
CA VAL A 138 -8.50 -2.15 11.02
C VAL A 138 -9.62 -2.85 11.79
N GLY A 139 -9.58 -2.84 13.12
CA GLY A 139 -10.56 -3.49 13.98
C GLY A 139 -10.31 -4.98 14.18
N GLU A 140 -10.63 -5.45 15.40
CA GLU A 140 -10.42 -6.85 15.81
C GLU A 140 -11.30 -7.84 15.02
N GLU A 141 -12.46 -7.43 14.51
CA GLU A 141 -13.31 -8.31 13.71
C GLU A 141 -12.61 -8.79 12.43
N ILE A 142 -12.01 -7.86 11.68
CA ILE A 142 -11.29 -8.17 10.43
C ILE A 142 -10.05 -9.01 10.73
N LEU A 143 -9.31 -8.62 11.78
CA LEU A 143 -8.09 -9.33 12.18
C LEU A 143 -8.35 -10.78 12.59
N ASN A 144 -9.48 -11.05 13.25
CA ASN A 144 -9.85 -12.37 13.71
C ASN A 144 -10.72 -13.16 12.71
N SER A 145 -10.96 -12.61 11.51
CA SER A 145 -11.78 -13.29 10.49
C SER A 145 -11.12 -14.54 9.91
N HIS A 146 -9.79 -14.68 10.01
CA HIS A 146 -9.06 -15.86 9.58
C HIS A 146 -7.76 -16.07 10.39
N PRO A 147 -7.37 -17.32 10.72
CA PRO A 147 -6.17 -17.60 11.53
C PRO A 147 -4.85 -17.06 10.95
N ALA A 148 -4.74 -16.92 9.63
CA ALA A 148 -3.54 -16.41 8.96
C ALA A 148 -3.44 -14.86 8.94
N ILE A 149 -4.56 -14.16 9.10
CA ILE A 149 -4.62 -12.69 8.98
C ILE A 149 -3.76 -11.99 10.04
N PRO A 150 -3.77 -12.37 11.33
CA PRO A 150 -2.98 -11.66 12.35
C PRO A 150 -1.48 -11.62 12.03
N MET A 151 -0.92 -12.71 11.49
CA MET A 151 0.49 -12.76 11.11
C MET A 151 0.79 -11.81 9.94
N LEU A 152 -0.06 -11.82 8.90
CA LEU A 152 0.11 -10.95 7.74
C LEU A 152 -0.10 -9.48 8.10
N ALA A 153 -1.12 -9.18 8.89
CA ALA A 153 -1.44 -7.85 9.39
C ALA A 153 -0.26 -7.27 10.19
N LYS A 154 0.41 -8.09 11.00
CA LYS A 154 1.60 -7.65 11.74
C LYS A 154 2.74 -7.24 10.79
N VAL A 155 3.02 -8.02 9.75
CA VAL A 155 4.03 -7.66 8.74
C VAL A 155 3.68 -6.34 8.04
N VAL A 156 2.42 -6.17 7.64
CA VAL A 156 1.95 -4.92 7.01
C VAL A 156 2.12 -3.73 7.96
N ALA A 157 1.78 -3.88 9.24
CA ALA A 157 1.95 -2.83 10.23
C ALA A 157 3.43 -2.40 10.36
N GLU A 158 4.38 -3.34 10.27
CA GLU A 158 5.80 -3.00 10.34
C GLU A 158 6.32 -2.27 9.09
N GLU A 159 5.84 -2.62 7.91
CA GLU A 159 6.22 -1.95 6.67
C GLU A 159 5.58 -0.56 6.57
N CYS A 160 4.41 -0.36 7.17
CA CYS A 160 3.62 0.87 7.09
C CYS A 160 3.85 1.87 8.24
N LYS A 161 4.91 1.72 9.04
CA LYS A 161 5.20 2.59 10.20
C LYS A 161 5.13 4.08 9.90
N VAL A 162 5.78 4.56 8.84
CA VAL A 162 5.78 5.99 8.46
C VAL A 162 4.37 6.49 8.14
N TYR A 163 3.58 5.67 7.44
CA TYR A 163 2.22 6.00 7.08
C TYR A 163 1.31 6.06 8.31
N LEU A 164 1.46 5.09 9.22
CA LEU A 164 0.75 5.06 10.51
C LEU A 164 1.13 6.27 11.39
N SER A 165 2.39 6.71 11.34
CA SER A 165 2.87 7.92 12.02
C SER A 165 2.16 9.17 11.52
N LEU A 166 2.02 9.29 10.19
CA LEU A 166 1.31 10.38 9.55
C LEU A 166 -0.18 10.40 9.93
N LEU A 167 -0.84 9.24 9.96
CA LEU A 167 -2.24 9.13 10.38
C LEU A 167 -2.45 9.63 11.83
N SER A 168 -1.53 9.26 12.73
CA SER A 168 -1.52 9.74 14.11
C SER A 168 -1.42 11.28 14.20
N LEU A 169 -0.55 11.89 13.39
CA LEU A 169 -0.33 13.35 13.37
C LEU A 169 -1.50 14.14 12.77
N LEU A 170 -2.15 13.60 11.73
CA LEU A 170 -3.26 14.26 11.07
C LEU A 170 -4.59 14.08 11.81
N GLY A 171 -4.65 13.16 12.79
CA GLY A 171 -5.80 12.99 13.67
C GLY A 171 -7.06 12.46 12.97
N GLY A 172 -6.91 11.81 11.82
CA GLY A 172 -8.03 11.35 11.01
C GLY A 172 -8.29 9.85 11.14
N PRO A 173 -9.40 9.40 11.76
CA PRO A 173 -9.93 8.06 11.53
C PRO A 173 -10.54 7.99 10.13
N TRP A 174 -10.34 6.88 9.43
CA TRP A 174 -11.17 6.52 8.28
C TRP A 174 -12.60 6.25 8.81
N ARG A 175 -13.44 7.28 8.85
CA ARG A 175 -14.89 7.15 9.11
C ARG A 175 -15.67 7.46 7.84
#